data_AF-A0A9E2PKM3-F1
#
_entry.id   AF-A0A9E2PKM3-F1
#
_cell.length_a   1.000
_cell.length_b   1.000
_cell.length_c   1.000
_cell.angle_alpha   90.00
_cell.angle_beta   90.00
_cell.angle_gamma   90.00
#
_symmetry.space_group_name_H-M   'P 1'
#
loop_
_entity.id
_entity.type
_entity.pdbx_description
1 polymer ?
#
loop_
_entity_poly.entity_id
_entity_poly.type
_entity_poly.pdbx_seq_one_letter_code
_entity_poly.pdbx_strand_id
1 'polypeptide(L)' 'RAAIFEYIEIFYNRQRRHQTLGYLSPVQFEQQTDVPN' A
#
# COMPACT_ATOMS: atom_id res chain seq x y z
N ARG A 1 -17.75 -12.99 1.19
CA ARG A 1 -17.42 -11.73 0.49
C ARG A 1 -16.25 -10.97 1.16
N ALA A 2 -16.08 -11.06 2.48
CA ALA A 2 -14.95 -10.47 3.22
C ALA A 2 -13.56 -10.95 2.77
N ALA A 3 -13.40 -12.24 2.43
CA ALA A 3 -12.12 -12.80 2.02
C ALA A 3 -11.48 -12.13 0.78
N ILE A 4 -12.30 -11.61 -0.14
CA ILE A 4 -11.80 -10.87 -1.32
C ILE A 4 -11.32 -9.48 -0.90
N PHE A 5 -12.04 -8.83 0.01
CA PHE A 5 -11.66 -7.52 0.53
C PHE A 5 -10.34 -7.60 1.30
N GLU A 6 -10.22 -8.60 2.18
CA GLU A 6 -9.00 -8.89 2.93
C GLU A 6 -7.82 -9.24 2.00
N TYR A 7 -8.08 -10.01 0.94
CA TYR A 7 -7.05 -10.29 -0.08
C TYR A 7 -6.58 -9.02 -0.80
N ILE A 8 -7.51 -8.12 -1.13
CA ILE A 8 -7.20 -6.87 -1.79
C ILE A 8 -6.40 -5.93 -0.87
N GLU A 9 -6.79 -5.79 0.39
CA GLU A 9 -6.11 -4.91 1.34
C GLU A 9 -4.74 -5.43 1.78
N ILE A 10 -4.65 -6.72 2.16
CA ILE A 10 -3.44 -7.28 2.75
C ILE A 10 -2.43 -7.69 1.68
N PHE A 11 -2.86 -8.18 0.52
CA PHE A 11 -1.94 -8.75 -0.46
C PHE A 11 -1.82 -7.90 -1.71
N TYR A 12 -2.94 -7.57 -2.34
CA TYR A 12 -2.92 -6.88 -3.64
C TYR A 12 -2.44 -5.43 -3.52
N ASN A 13 -3.02 -4.66 -2.59
CA ASN A 13 -2.68 -3.25 -2.40
C ASN A 13 -1.26 -3.08 -1.87
N ARG A 14 -0.75 -3.98 -1.02
CA ARG A 14 0.66 -3.94 -0.54
C ARG A 14 1.69 -4.15 -1.65
N GLN A 15 1.35 -4.89 -2.70
CA GLN A 15 2.31 -5.20 -3.77
C GLN A 15 2.15 -4.30 -5.01
N ARG A 16 0.99 -3.66 -5.16
CA ARG A 16 0.70 -2.80 -6.31
C ARG A 16 1.48 -1.49 -6.22
N ARG A 17 2.40 -1.30 -7.15
CA ARG A 17 3.07 -0.01 -7.37
C ARG A 17 2.13 0.94 -8.09
N HIS A 18 1.79 2.05 -7.47
CA HIS A 18 0.94 3.07 -8.07
C HIS A 18 1.83 4.17 -8.68
N GLN A 19 1.68 4.46 -9.97
CA GLN A 19 2.40 5.56 -10.62
C GLN A 19 2.11 6.92 -9.95
N THR A 20 0.90 7.08 -9.41
CA THR A 20 0.48 8.27 -8.64
C THR A 20 1.19 8.40 -7.29
N LEU A 21 1.70 7.30 -6.73
CA LEU A 21 2.52 7.28 -5.50
C LEU A 21 4.02 7.26 -5.82
N GLY A 22 4.43 7.61 -7.04
CA GLY A 22 5.85 7.58 -7.43
C GLY A 22 6.41 6.17 -7.57
N TYR A 23 5.58 5.20 -7.99
CA TYR A 23 5.91 3.76 -8.05
C TYR A 23 6.18 3.11 -6.68
N LEU A 24 5.75 3.75 -5.60
CA LEU A 24 5.82 3.18 -4.26
C LEU A 24 4.58 2.32 -3.99
N SER A 25 4.79 1.26 -3.22
CA SER A 25 3.68 0.55 -2.59
C SER A 25 3.09 1.40 -1.45
N PRO A 26 1.81 1.21 -1.08
CA PRO A 26 1.18 1.91 0.03
C PRO A 26 1.98 1.81 1.34
N VAL A 27 2.56 0.64 1.62
CA VAL A 27 3.42 0.44 2.82
C VAL A 27 4.67 1.33 2.75
N GLN A 28 5.31 1.43 1.59
CA GLN A 28 6.48 2.30 1.41
C GLN A 28 6.10 3.78 1.49
N PHE A 29 4.91 4.14 1.01
CA PHE A 29 4.37 5.49 1.12
C PHE A 29 4.09 5.87 2.58
N GLU A 30 3.40 5.00 3.34
CA GLU A 30 3.15 5.20 4.77
C GLU A 30 4.45 5.29 5.57
N GLN A 31 5.43 4.42 5.29
CA GLN A 31 6.77 4.47 5.92
C GLN A 31 7.56 5.75 5.62
N GLN A 32 7.37 6.35 4.45
CA GLN A 32 7.99 7.65 4.13
C GLN A 32 7.26 8.83 4.77
N THR A 33 5.98 8.67 5.10
CA THR A 33 5.18 9.73 5.73
C THR A 33 5.38 9.72 7.25
N ASP A 34 5.76 8.59 7.83
CA ASP A 34 6.05 8.38 9.26
C ASP A 34 7.49 8.73 9.66
N VAL A 35 8.26 9.46 8.84
CA VAL A 35 9.53 10.04 9.33
C VAL A 35 9.19 11.13 10.36
N PRO A 36 9.52 10.95 11.66
CA PRO A 36 9.30 12.00 12.64
C PRO A 36 10.26 13.16 12.34
N ASN A 37 9.74 14.38 12.35
CA ASN A 37 10.53 15.61 12.40
C ASN A 37 11.34 15.68 13.70
#